data_AF-A0A4Q9M2P8-F1
#
_entry.id   AF-A0A4Q9M2P8-F1
#
_cell.length_a   1.000
_cell.length_b   1.000
_cell.length_c   1.000
_cell.angle_alpha   90.00
_cell.angle_beta   90.00
_cell.angle_gamma   90.00
#
_symmetry.space_group_name_H-M   'P 1'
#
loop_
_entity.id
_entity.type
_entity.pdbx_description
1 polymer ?
#
loop_
_entity_poly.entity_id
_entity_poly.type
_entity_poly.pdbx_seq_one_letter_code
_entity_poly.pdbx_strand_id
1 'polypeptide(L)'
;MDLELNNWEKEKIIHKNKILNFEFLNKNNFITEIKDSYFYLSVEYEKVEEYFYKEKCDEIINRLNIKDPNMEIKEFIAKLNLYNELKDIAQAMMGKIADFKGSTLKEMHELFSVNDLE
;
A
#
# COMPACT_ATOMS: atom_id res chain seq x y z
N MET A 1 -6.10 4.96 12.29
CA MET A 1 -4.75 4.43 12.03
C MET A 1 -4.40 3.63 13.26
N ASP A 2 -4.46 2.30 13.16
CA ASP A 2 -4.10 1.44 14.27
C ASP A 2 -2.62 1.63 14.55
N LEU A 3 -2.26 1.89 15.81
CA LEU A 3 -0.86 2.01 16.22
C LEU A 3 -0.29 0.59 16.27
N GLU A 4 0.71 0.31 15.43
CA GLU A 4 1.43 -0.98 15.44
C GLU A 4 2.63 -0.99 16.41
N LEU A 5 3.06 0.18 16.88
CA LEU A 5 4.10 0.34 17.89
C LEU A 5 3.60 1.25 19.01
N ASN A 6 4.02 1.00 20.26
CA ASN A 6 3.74 1.94 21.35
C ASN A 6 4.46 3.27 21.10
N ASN A 7 3.85 4.38 21.52
CA ASN A 7 4.55 5.65 21.57
C ASN A 7 5.48 5.71 22.79
N TRP A 8 6.73 5.30 22.59
CA TRP A 8 7.77 5.26 23.62
C TRP A 8 8.26 6.65 24.06
N GLU A 9 7.91 7.72 23.35
CA GLU A 9 8.19 9.09 23.79
C GLU A 9 7.27 9.52 24.94
N LYS A 10 6.00 9.11 24.88
CA LYS A 10 5.00 9.38 25.93
C LYS A 10 5.15 8.41 27.11
N GLU A 11 5.34 7.13 26.83
CA GLU A 11 5.50 6.08 27.84
C GLU A 11 6.88 5.43 27.73
N LYS A 12 7.85 5.95 28.49
CA LYS A 12 9.25 5.50 28.39
C LYS A 12 9.49 4.08 28.90
N ILE A 13 8.63 3.58 29.77
CA ILE A 13 8.74 2.26 30.39
C ILE A 13 7.39 1.58 30.29
N ILE A 14 7.35 0.41 29.65
CA ILE A 14 6.11 -0.32 29.36
C ILE A 14 6.26 -1.77 29.83
N HIS A 15 5.21 -2.30 30.46
CA HIS A 15 5.17 -3.72 30.85
C HIS A 15 4.96 -4.62 29.62
N LYS A 16 5.61 -5.79 29.58
CA LYS A 16 5.57 -6.77 28.47
C LYS A 16 4.20 -6.93 27.80
N ASN A 17 3.15 -7.14 28.60
CA ASN A 17 1.79 -7.40 28.10
C ASN A 17 1.13 -6.22 27.37
N LYS A 18 1.67 -5.01 27.52
CA LYS A 18 1.17 -3.80 26.85
C LYS A 18 2.05 -3.39 25.66
N ILE A 19 3.17 -4.09 25.45
CA ILE A 19 4.08 -3.81 24.34
C ILE A 19 3.51 -4.42 23.06
N LEU A 20 3.23 -3.57 22.10
CA LEU A 20 2.86 -3.92 20.73
C LEU A 20 4.09 -4.44 20.01
N ASN A 21 3.92 -5.53 19.24
CA ASN A 21 4.99 -6.19 18.50
C ASN A 21 6.24 -6.51 19.35
N PHE A 22 6.03 -6.97 20.59
CA PHE A 22 7.10 -7.33 21.52
C PHE A 22 8.15 -8.28 20.91
N GLU A 23 7.72 -9.30 20.15
CA GLU A 23 8.64 -10.26 19.53
C GLU A 23 9.58 -9.59 18.54
N PHE A 24 9.10 -8.65 17.72
CA PHE A 24 9.92 -7.88 16.80
C PHE A 24 10.95 -7.02 17.55
N LEU A 25 10.50 -6.30 18.58
CA LEU A 25 11.36 -5.44 19.38
C LEU A 25 12.44 -6.24 20.12
N ASN A 26 12.08 -7.40 20.66
CA ASN A 26 12.99 -8.27 21.38
C ASN A 26 13.98 -8.98 20.43
N LYS A 27 13.51 -9.50 19.28
CA LYS A 27 14.35 -10.15 18.26
C LYS A 27 15.44 -9.21 17.73
N ASN A 28 15.12 -7.92 17.59
CA ASN A 28 16.05 -6.89 17.11
C ASN A 28 16.82 -6.17 18.23
N ASN A 29 16.67 -6.59 19.50
CA ASN A 29 17.32 -5.99 20.68
C ASN A 29 17.02 -4.48 20.87
N PHE A 30 15.85 -4.02 20.44
CA PHE A 30 15.42 -2.62 20.57
C PHE A 30 14.86 -2.28 21.95
N ILE A 31 14.56 -3.30 22.75
CA ILE A 31 14.06 -3.14 24.13
C ILE A 31 14.98 -3.85 25.11
N THR A 32 15.16 -3.23 26.27
CA THR A 32 15.94 -3.80 27.38
C THR A 32 15.05 -3.94 28.60
N GLU A 33 15.13 -5.10 29.26
CA GLU A 33 14.39 -5.34 30.50
C GLU A 33 15.04 -4.60 31.67
N ILE A 34 14.21 -3.94 32.49
CA ILE A 34 14.65 -3.28 33.72
C ILE A 34 14.47 -4.23 34.91
N LYS A 35 13.21 -4.57 35.21
CA LYS A 35 12.75 -5.42 36.33
C LYS A 35 11.26 -5.72 36.17
N ASP A 36 10.81 -6.82 36.77
CA ASP A 36 9.39 -7.20 36.85
C ASP A 36 8.68 -7.18 35.48
N SER A 37 9.35 -7.63 34.41
CA SER A 37 8.81 -7.62 33.05
C SER A 37 8.47 -6.22 32.49
N TYR A 38 9.09 -5.17 33.02
CA TYR A 38 9.08 -3.83 32.42
C TYR A 38 10.29 -3.62 31.51
N PHE A 39 10.03 -3.03 30.35
CA PHE A 39 11.03 -2.77 29.32
C PHE A 39 11.08 -1.28 28.99
N TYR A 40 12.24 -0.83 28.51
CA TYR A 40 12.42 0.48 27.89
C TYR A 40 13.06 0.33 26.51
N LEU A 41 12.85 1.33 25.66
CA LEU A 41 13.48 1.37 24.35
C LEU A 41 14.97 1.73 24.49
N SER A 42 15.85 0.85 24.03
CA SER A 42 17.31 1.02 24.10
C SER A 42 17.86 1.92 22.99
N VAL A 43 17.05 2.13 21.95
CA VAL A 43 17.35 2.89 20.74
C VAL A 43 16.30 3.99 20.54
N GLU A 44 16.59 4.94 19.65
CA GLU A 44 15.64 6.00 19.29
C GLU A 44 14.40 5.41 18.61
N TYR A 45 13.21 5.92 18.97
CA TYR A 45 11.94 5.45 18.44
C TYR A 45 11.87 5.53 16.91
N GLU A 46 12.37 6.61 16.32
CA GLU A 46 12.40 6.83 14.87
C GLU A 46 13.14 5.70 14.13
N LYS A 47 14.26 5.21 14.68
CA LYS A 47 15.02 4.08 14.10
C LYS A 47 14.25 2.76 14.17
N VAL A 48 13.52 2.54 15.26
CA VAL A 48 12.69 1.33 15.44
C VAL A 48 11.55 1.34 14.43
N GLU A 49 10.89 2.48 14.28
CA GLU A 49 9.81 2.69 13.34
C GLU A 49 10.27 2.48 11.90
N GLU A 50 11.40 3.09 11.50
CA GLU A 50 12.01 2.91 10.18
C GLU A 50 12.31 1.43 9.91
N TYR A 51 12.93 0.73 10.86
CA TYR A 51 13.28 -0.67 10.71
C TYR A 51 12.05 -1.58 10.62
N PHE A 52 11.02 -1.29 11.42
CA PHE A 52 9.77 -2.04 11.44
C PHE A 52 9.06 -1.96 10.09
N TYR A 53 8.87 -0.75 9.56
CA TYR A 53 8.21 -0.58 8.27
C TYR A 53 9.07 -1.08 7.10
N LYS A 54 10.40 -1.02 7.22
CA LYS A 54 11.30 -1.65 6.25
C LYS A 54 11.14 -3.18 6.22
N GLU A 55 11.13 -3.84 7.38
CA GLU A 55 10.90 -5.29 7.47
C GLU A 55 9.53 -5.67 6.89
N LYS A 56 8.48 -4.86 7.16
CA LYS A 56 7.16 -5.04 6.55
C LYS A 56 7.16 -4.89 5.03
N CYS A 57 7.85 -3.88 4.51
CA CYS A 57 8.03 -3.72 3.07
C CYS A 57 8.72 -4.94 2.47
N ASP A 58 9.81 -5.40 3.10
CA ASP A 58 10.56 -6.57 2.64
C ASP A 58 9.71 -7.85 2.69
N GLU A 59 8.90 -8.05 3.73
CA GLU A 59 7.92 -9.16 3.81
C GLU A 59 6.95 -9.14 2.62
N ILE A 60 6.41 -7.97 2.28
CA ILE A 60 5.46 -7.82 1.17
C ILE A 60 6.17 -8.04 -0.18
N ILE A 61 7.36 -7.47 -0.37
CA ILE A 61 8.17 -7.61 -1.58
C ILE A 61 8.49 -9.09 -1.83
N ASN A 62 8.93 -9.80 -0.80
CA ASN A 62 9.22 -11.23 -0.87
C ASN A 62 7.95 -12.06 -1.14
N ARG A 63 6.84 -11.75 -0.46
CA ARG A 63 5.56 -12.45 -0.66
C ARG A 63 5.03 -12.29 -2.09
N LEU A 64 5.20 -11.11 -2.68
CA LEU A 64 4.79 -10.81 -4.05
C LEU A 64 5.86 -11.17 -5.08
N ASN A 65 7.03 -11.67 -4.65
CA ASN A 65 8.18 -11.98 -5.49
C ASN A 65 8.62 -10.80 -6.39
N ILE A 66 8.57 -9.59 -5.84
CA ILE A 66 8.94 -8.35 -6.52
C ILE A 66 10.45 -8.18 -6.45
N LYS A 67 11.10 -7.96 -7.60
CA LYS A 67 12.56 -7.74 -7.66
C LYS A 67 12.95 -6.28 -7.45
N ASP A 68 12.19 -5.36 -8.06
CA ASP A 68 12.37 -3.93 -7.92
C ASP A 68 10.99 -3.29 -7.72
N PRO A 69 10.65 -2.90 -6.47
CA PRO A 69 9.36 -2.29 -6.16
C PRO A 69 9.11 -1.00 -6.93
N ASN A 70 10.14 -0.19 -7.17
CA ASN A 70 9.99 1.07 -7.88
C ASN A 70 9.68 0.83 -9.36
N MET A 71 10.34 -0.15 -9.96
CA MET A 71 10.07 -0.54 -11.35
C MET A 71 8.65 -1.10 -11.49
N GLU A 72 8.25 -2.04 -10.62
CA GLU A 72 6.91 -2.63 -10.65
C GLU A 72 5.80 -1.58 -10.49
N ILE A 73 5.95 -0.65 -9.53
CA ILE A 73 5.00 0.45 -9.35
C ILE A 73 4.92 1.32 -10.60
N LYS A 74 6.06 1.68 -11.19
CA LYS A 74 6.11 2.47 -12.43
C LYS A 74 5.44 1.76 -13.60
N GLU A 75 5.70 0.47 -13.77
CA GLU A 75 5.07 -0.34 -14.82
C GLU A 75 3.56 -0.43 -14.64
N PHE A 76 3.11 -0.62 -13.39
CA PHE A 76 1.69 -0.65 -13.08
C PHE A 76 1.01 0.68 -13.39
N ILE A 77 1.61 1.80 -12.99
CA ILE A 77 1.11 3.15 -13.31
C ILE A 77 1.07 3.37 -14.83
N ALA A 78 2.09 2.94 -15.57
CA ALA A 78 2.13 3.09 -17.02
C ALA A 78 1.00 2.31 -17.71
N LYS A 79 0.71 1.09 -17.25
CA LYS A 79 -0.43 0.28 -17.75
C LYS A 79 -1.76 0.95 -17.45
N LEU A 80 -1.92 1.52 -16.24
CA LEU A 80 -3.14 2.23 -15.86
C LEU A 80 -3.37 3.48 -16.71
N ASN A 81 -2.31 4.26 -16.96
CA ASN A 81 -2.40 5.43 -17.83
C ASN A 81 -2.77 5.04 -19.26
N LEU A 82 -2.13 4.00 -19.80
CA LEU A 82 -2.45 3.50 -21.14
C LEU A 82 -3.90 3.01 -21.24
N TYR A 83 -4.40 2.34 -20.21
CA TYR A 83 -5.80 1.92 -20.14
C TYR A 83 -6.74 3.14 -20.19
N ASN A 84 -6.46 4.17 -19.39
CA ASN A 84 -7.28 5.39 -19.37
C ASN A 84 -7.27 6.08 -20.73
N GLU A 85 -6.09 6.24 -21.36
CA GLU A 85 -5.98 6.84 -22.70
C GLU A 85 -6.76 6.05 -23.75
N LEU A 86 -6.68 4.72 -23.73
CA LEU A 86 -7.43 3.86 -24.65
C LEU A 86 -8.94 3.96 -24.41
N LYS A 87 -9.38 3.98 -23.14
CA LYS A 87 -10.80 4.19 -22.76
C LYS A 87 -11.30 5.52 -23.31
N ASP A 88 -10.56 6.60 -23.11
CA ASP A 88 -10.96 7.94 -23.56
C ASP A 88 -11.05 8.04 -25.08
N ILE A 89 -10.07 7.47 -25.79
CA ILE A 89 -10.09 7.40 -27.27
C ILE A 89 -11.31 6.61 -27.74
N ALA A 90 -11.57 5.44 -27.15
CA ALA A 90 -12.71 4.60 -27.52
C ALA A 90 -14.03 5.34 -27.29
N GLN A 91 -14.21 5.99 -26.15
CA GLN A 91 -15.41 6.77 -25.83
C GLN A 91 -15.60 7.95 -26.80
N ALA A 92 -14.53 8.68 -27.12
CA ALA A 92 -14.59 9.79 -28.07
C ALA A 92 -14.95 9.32 -29.49
N MET A 93 -14.41 8.18 -29.92
CA MET A 93 -14.75 7.59 -31.22
C MET A 93 -16.20 7.08 -31.26
N MET A 94 -16.65 6.41 -30.20
CA MET A 94 -18.04 5.95 -30.08
C MET A 94 -19.02 7.12 -30.12
N GLY A 95 -18.72 8.23 -29.45
CA GLY A 95 -19.54 9.45 -29.52
C GLY A 95 -19.70 9.97 -30.95
N LYS A 96 -18.60 10.08 -31.71
CA LYS A 96 -18.65 10.52 -33.11
C LYS A 96 -19.46 9.56 -34.00
N ILE A 97 -19.31 8.25 -33.81
CA ILE A 97 -20.06 7.25 -34.57
C ILE A 97 -21.55 7.32 -34.22
N ALA A 98 -21.87 7.52 -32.93
CA ALA A 98 -23.23 7.68 -32.44
C ALA A 98 -23.90 8.89 -33.11
N ASP A 99 -23.22 10.04 -33.14
CA ASP A 99 -23.68 11.26 -33.81
C ASP A 99 -23.95 11.02 -35.31
N PHE A 100 -23.01 10.37 -36.01
CA PHE A 100 -23.17 10.07 -37.43
C PHE A 100 -24.35 9.13 -37.74
N LYS A 101 -24.64 8.20 -36.84
CA LYS A 101 -25.71 7.22 -37.00
C LYS A 101 -27.05 7.67 -36.41
N GLY A 102 -27.11 8.84 -35.76
CA GLY A 102 -28.31 9.30 -35.05
C GLY A 102 -28.72 8.39 -33.88
N SER A 103 -27.76 7.68 -33.32
CA SER A 103 -27.94 6.72 -32.22
C SER A 103 -27.32 7.26 -30.93
N THR A 104 -27.66 6.66 -29.79
CA THR A 104 -27.10 7.06 -28.50
C THR A 104 -25.76 6.38 -28.22
N LEU A 105 -24.96 6.99 -27.34
CA LEU A 105 -23.68 6.40 -26.89
C LEU A 105 -23.88 5.02 -26.23
N LYS A 106 -25.00 4.83 -25.53
CA LYS A 106 -25.36 3.56 -24.89
C LYS A 106 -25.54 2.42 -25.90
N GLU A 107 -26.21 2.69 -27.02
CA GLU A 107 -26.38 1.72 -28.12
C GLU A 107 -25.03 1.36 -28.77
N MET A 108 -24.06 2.30 -28.80
CA MET A 108 -22.71 2.02 -29.27
C MET A 108 -21.91 1.14 -28.30
N HIS A 109 -22.04 1.35 -26.98
CA HIS A 109 -21.41 0.49 -25.98
C HIS A 109 -21.84 -0.99 -26.12
N GLU A 110 -23.14 -1.22 -26.30
CA GLU A 110 -23.70 -2.55 -26.56
C GLU A 110 -23.20 -3.13 -27.89
N LEU A 111 -23.17 -2.32 -28.95
CA LEU A 111 -22.71 -2.74 -30.29
C LEU A 111 -21.23 -3.14 -30.32
N PHE A 112 -20.38 -2.41 -29.60
CA PHE A 112 -18.94 -2.68 -29.51
C PHE A 112 -18.58 -3.64 -28.38
N SER A 113 -19.58 -4.17 -27.65
CA SER A 113 -19.38 -5.10 -26.51
C SER A 113 -18.44 -4.55 -25.42
N VAL A 114 -18.41 -3.22 -25.25
CA VAL A 114 -17.62 -2.54 -24.22
C VAL A 114 -18.56 -2.08 -23.12
N ASN A 115 -19.09 -3.06 -22.38
CA ASN A 115 -20.12 -2.82 -21.36
C ASN A 115 -19.55 -2.30 -20.03
N ASP A 116 -18.24 -2.36 -19.82
CA ASP A 116 -17.59 -2.02 -18.53
C ASP A 116 -16.61 -0.83 -18.63
N LEU A 117 -16.84 0.11 -19.56
CA LEU A 117 -16.06 1.36 -19.64
C LEU A 117 -16.66 2.51 -18.80
N GLU A 118 -17.60 2.25 -17.90
CA GLU A 118 -18.13 3.27 -16.98
C GLU A 118 -17.10 3.66 -15.93
#